data_AF-A0A832GYX7-F1
#
_entry.id   AF-A0A832GYX7-F1
#
_cell.length_a   1.000
_cell.length_b   1.000
_cell.length_c   1.000
_cell.angle_alpha   90.00
_cell.angle_beta   90.00
_cell.angle_gamma   90.00
#
_symmetry.space_group_name_H-M   'P 1'
#
loop_
_entity.id
_entity.type
_entity.pdbx_description
1 polymer ?
#
loop_
_entity_poly.entity_id
_entity_poly.type
_entity_poly.pdbx_seq_one_letter_code
_entity_poly.pdbx_strand_id
1 'polypeptide(L)'
;MRLESHLRERGFNVISSGGEDYSFDILAGKPDNVVAIKLVESPQEKKAIKFADDLRRLAISLDVTPLLACEEGVPEDSVITLRGVPSLSLETLKKVIEGRGGPFVYFGKGGVYVRIRSEAIERMRKSRGMSLGDLSHELGVTRRMVYEYERGRADATLEVAYRLVKLFGEEVVEKLDLDAIAKHFAGQAATHPRDVRASHVVKDPLLKRLLSRLEEMGFLSSALERAPFNAVAKGDIGVKCKVLIKRSGSSEEERFTMEVAKLCRSYALFVNGEWLRLVREREVRAPSQPESVNLREMFEQAGLQ
;
A
#
# COMPACT_ATOMS: atom_id res chain seq x y z
N MET A 1 4.04 5.61 -20.08
CA MET A 1 4.95 4.82 -20.95
C MET A 1 6.37 4.61 -20.38
N ARG A 2 7.07 5.63 -19.84
CA ARG A 2 8.43 5.43 -19.28
C ARG A 2 8.47 4.61 -17.98
N LEU A 3 7.63 4.93 -16.99
CA LEU A 3 7.69 4.30 -15.66
C LEU A 3 7.45 2.78 -15.68
N GLU A 4 6.46 2.31 -16.44
CA GLU A 4 6.20 0.88 -16.59
C GLU A 4 7.38 0.10 -17.17
N SER A 5 8.03 0.67 -18.18
CA SER A 5 9.19 0.04 -18.83
C SER A 5 10.34 -0.11 -17.83
N HIS A 6 10.60 0.94 -17.04
CA HIS A 6 11.61 0.89 -15.97
C HIS A 6 11.27 -0.17 -14.91
N LEU A 7 10.00 -0.29 -14.52
CA LEU A 7 9.55 -1.34 -13.59
C LEU A 7 9.77 -2.75 -14.18
N ARG A 8 9.42 -2.97 -15.45
CA ARG A 8 9.64 -4.25 -16.13
C ARG A 8 11.12 -4.59 -16.24
N GLU A 9 11.98 -3.63 -16.59
CA GLU A 9 13.44 -3.79 -16.62
C GLU A 9 14.03 -4.18 -15.26
N ARG A 10 13.39 -3.76 -14.16
CA ARG A 10 13.74 -4.16 -12.78
C ARG A 10 13.08 -5.46 -12.32
N GLY A 11 12.44 -6.18 -13.24
CA GLY A 11 11.86 -7.51 -13.02
C GLY A 11 10.52 -7.51 -12.28
N PHE A 12 9.76 -6.41 -12.34
CA PHE A 12 8.39 -6.39 -11.83
C PHE A 12 7.43 -6.93 -12.89
N ASN A 13 6.42 -7.69 -12.44
CA ASN A 13 5.22 -7.91 -13.24
C ASN A 13 4.39 -6.63 -13.17
N VAL A 14 3.98 -6.09 -14.32
CA VAL A 14 3.33 -4.77 -14.41
C VAL A 14 1.99 -4.88 -15.12
N ILE A 15 0.94 -4.43 -14.44
CA ILE A 15 -0.43 -4.26 -14.96
C ILE A 15 -0.74 -2.77 -15.01
N SER A 16 -1.26 -2.30 -16.14
CA SER A 16 -1.65 -0.90 -16.33
C SER A 16 -3.16 -0.79 -16.45
N SER A 17 -3.78 0.08 -15.66
CA SER A 17 -5.23 0.16 -15.56
C SER A 17 -5.93 0.78 -16.78
N GLY A 18 -5.20 1.54 -17.60
CA GLY A 18 -5.68 2.15 -18.83
C GLY A 18 -6.73 3.26 -18.66
N GLY A 19 -7.35 3.39 -17.48
CA GLY A 19 -8.38 4.38 -17.17
C GLY A 19 -7.86 5.49 -16.27
N GLU A 20 -7.83 6.73 -16.79
CA GLU A 20 -7.37 7.91 -16.05
C GLU A 20 -8.16 8.15 -14.75
N ASP A 21 -9.43 7.77 -14.72
CA ASP A 21 -10.32 7.94 -13.58
C ASP A 21 -10.20 6.85 -12.50
N TYR A 22 -9.38 5.81 -12.72
CA TYR A 22 -9.11 4.78 -11.73
C TYR A 22 -8.13 5.24 -10.64
N SER A 23 -8.21 4.62 -9.48
CA SER A 23 -7.48 4.93 -8.23
C SER A 23 -6.03 4.46 -8.25
N PHE A 24 -5.64 3.67 -9.25
CA PHE A 24 -4.27 3.34 -9.59
C PHE A 24 -4.11 3.32 -11.10
N ASP A 25 -2.92 3.67 -11.58
CA ASP A 25 -2.54 3.57 -12.99
C ASP A 25 -1.71 2.33 -13.23
N ILE A 26 -0.88 1.96 -12.25
CA ILE A 26 0.06 0.85 -12.35
C ILE A 26 -0.02 -0.01 -11.10
N LEU A 27 -0.17 -1.32 -11.28
CA LEU A 27 0.17 -2.32 -10.28
C LEU A 27 1.46 -3.00 -10.70
N ALA A 28 2.48 -2.93 -9.86
CA ALA A 28 3.77 -3.54 -10.12
C ALA A 28 4.15 -4.44 -8.96
N GLY A 29 4.47 -5.70 -9.21
CA GLY A 29 4.75 -6.63 -8.13
C GLY A 29 5.76 -7.72 -8.43
N LYS A 30 6.48 -8.09 -7.37
CA LYS A 30 7.07 -9.41 -7.18
C LYS A 30 6.13 -10.21 -6.26
N PRO A 31 6.22 -11.55 -6.19
CA PRO A 31 5.12 -12.38 -5.69
C PRO A 31 4.56 -12.04 -4.30
N ASP A 32 5.35 -11.41 -3.42
CA ASP A 32 4.94 -11.00 -2.07
C ASP A 32 4.97 -9.48 -1.83
N ASN A 33 5.50 -8.69 -2.79
CA ASN A 33 5.62 -7.24 -2.69
C ASN A 33 5.02 -6.60 -3.95
N VAL A 34 3.75 -6.21 -3.86
CA VAL A 34 3.06 -5.47 -4.92
C VAL A 34 2.90 -4.02 -4.48
N VAL A 35 3.20 -3.08 -5.37
CA VAL A 35 2.95 -1.65 -5.21
C VAL A 35 1.84 -1.23 -6.17
N ALA A 36 0.88 -0.46 -5.66
CA ALA A 36 -0.18 0.18 -6.42
C ALA A 36 0.12 1.67 -6.54
N ILE A 37 0.44 2.11 -7.76
CA ILE A 37 0.91 3.46 -8.05
C ILE A 37 -0.20 4.21 -8.79
N LYS A 38 -0.54 5.39 -8.28
CA LYS A 38 -1.33 6.39 -9.02
C LYS A 38 -0.45 7.58 -9.34
N LEU A 39 -0.43 7.96 -10.62
CA LEU A 39 0.16 9.18 -11.13
C LEU A 39 -0.84 10.32 -10.94
N VAL A 40 -0.39 11.43 -10.36
CA VAL A 40 -1.18 12.65 -10.18
C VAL A 40 -0.31 13.86 -10.49
N GLU A 41 -0.90 14.95 -10.94
CA GLU A 41 -0.16 16.20 -11.19
C GLU A 41 0.43 16.72 -9.88
N SER A 42 -0.40 16.83 -8.84
CA SER A 42 0.00 17.35 -7.53
C SER A 42 -0.85 16.74 -6.40
N PRO A 43 -0.30 16.63 -5.16
CA PRO A 43 -1.06 16.17 -4.00
C PRO A 43 -2.16 17.16 -3.56
N GLN A 44 -2.14 18.41 -4.04
CA GLN A 44 -3.16 19.42 -3.75
C GLN A 44 -4.38 19.32 -4.69
N GLU A 45 -4.30 18.53 -5.76
CA GLU A 45 -5.39 18.38 -6.72
C GLU A 45 -6.64 17.75 -6.06
N LYS A 46 -7.84 18.20 -6.44
CA LYS A 46 -9.09 17.71 -5.86
C LYS A 46 -9.30 16.21 -6.08
N LYS A 47 -8.90 15.66 -7.24
CA LYS A 47 -9.06 14.22 -7.53
C LYS A 47 -8.06 13.38 -6.74
N ALA A 48 -6.86 13.90 -6.43
CA ALA A 48 -5.83 13.17 -5.68
C ALA A 48 -6.34 12.63 -4.33
N ILE A 49 -7.20 13.40 -3.63
CA ILE A 49 -7.82 12.95 -2.38
C ILE A 49 -8.69 11.69 -2.60
N LYS A 50 -9.51 11.68 -3.66
CA LYS A 50 -10.39 10.54 -3.98
C LYS A 50 -9.59 9.32 -4.41
N PHE A 51 -8.55 9.52 -5.21
CA PHE A 51 -7.63 8.45 -5.58
C PHE A 51 -6.95 7.87 -4.35
N ALA A 52 -6.45 8.70 -3.43
CA ALA A 52 -5.79 8.24 -2.20
C ALA A 52 -6.73 7.42 -1.30
N ASP A 53 -7.99 7.82 -1.15
CA ASP A 53 -8.96 7.07 -0.33
C ASP A 53 -9.22 5.66 -0.88
N ASP A 54 -9.47 5.54 -2.19
CA ASP A 54 -9.70 4.23 -2.83
C ASP A 54 -8.41 3.39 -2.92
N LEU A 55 -7.26 4.02 -3.19
CA LEU A 55 -5.97 3.36 -3.24
C LEU A 55 -5.58 2.78 -1.87
N ARG A 56 -5.89 3.49 -0.78
CA ARG A 56 -5.70 3.00 0.59
C ARG A 56 -6.63 1.82 0.89
N ARG A 57 -7.91 1.88 0.52
CA ARG A 57 -8.84 0.75 0.69
C ARG A 57 -8.37 -0.48 -0.07
N LEU A 58 -7.92 -0.30 -1.30
CA LEU A 58 -7.34 -1.35 -2.13
C LEU A 58 -6.09 -1.95 -1.46
N ALA A 59 -5.19 -1.12 -0.95
CA ALA A 59 -3.99 -1.54 -0.23
C ALA A 59 -4.29 -2.45 0.97
N ILE A 60 -5.23 -2.04 1.84
CA ILE A 60 -5.64 -2.82 3.02
C ILE A 60 -6.17 -4.20 2.62
N SER A 61 -7.04 -4.23 1.60
CA SER A 61 -7.72 -5.47 1.22
C SER A 61 -6.85 -6.42 0.41
N LEU A 62 -5.90 -5.91 -0.37
CA LEU A 62 -5.05 -6.71 -1.25
C LEU A 62 -3.62 -6.95 -0.75
N ASP A 63 -3.23 -6.35 0.39
CA ASP A 63 -1.86 -6.38 0.91
C ASP A 63 -0.86 -5.82 -0.10
N VAL A 64 -1.21 -4.68 -0.71
CA VAL A 64 -0.33 -3.95 -1.63
C VAL A 64 0.10 -2.63 -1.02
N THR A 65 1.27 -2.13 -1.39
CA THR A 65 1.76 -0.84 -0.93
C THR A 65 1.14 0.27 -1.79
N PRO A 66 0.31 1.17 -1.23
CA PRO A 66 -0.25 2.27 -2.00
C PRO A 66 0.81 3.36 -2.16
N LEU A 67 0.88 3.98 -3.34
CA LEU A 67 1.82 5.06 -3.60
C LEU A 67 1.21 6.10 -4.56
N LEU A 68 1.33 7.38 -4.23
CA LEU A 68 1.11 8.46 -5.18
C LEU A 68 2.46 8.90 -5.77
N ALA A 69 2.52 8.98 -7.08
CA ALA A 69 3.63 9.54 -7.83
C ALA A 69 3.18 10.89 -8.38
N CYS A 70 3.69 11.96 -7.79
CA CYS A 70 3.30 13.34 -8.09
C CYS A 70 4.27 13.95 -9.10
N GLU A 71 3.77 14.66 -10.11
CA GLU A 71 4.61 15.43 -11.02
C GLU A 71 5.20 16.66 -10.31
N GLU A 72 4.39 17.32 -9.48
CA GLU A 72 4.74 18.53 -8.75
C GLU A 72 4.31 18.48 -7.27
N GLY A 73 4.79 19.45 -6.48
CA GLY A 73 4.32 19.69 -5.11
C GLY A 73 4.86 18.76 -4.03
N VAL A 74 5.66 17.75 -4.39
CA VAL A 74 6.41 16.90 -3.44
C VAL A 74 7.90 17.19 -3.58
N PRO A 75 8.60 17.58 -2.49
CA PRO A 75 10.05 17.81 -2.55
C PRO A 75 10.81 16.55 -2.96
N GLU A 76 11.85 16.72 -3.77
CA GLU A 76 12.69 15.62 -4.22
C GLU A 76 13.35 14.89 -3.04
N ASP A 77 13.53 13.57 -3.19
CA ASP A 77 14.13 12.68 -2.19
C ASP A 77 13.40 12.68 -0.82
N SER A 78 12.11 13.03 -0.83
CA SER A 78 11.26 13.06 0.37
C SER A 78 9.92 12.35 0.16
N VAL A 79 9.31 11.95 1.28
CA VAL A 79 7.98 11.32 1.32
C VAL A 79 7.01 12.17 2.11
N ILE A 80 5.92 12.59 1.49
CA ILE A 80 4.77 13.16 2.21
C ILE A 80 3.67 12.11 2.34
N THR A 81 2.61 12.43 3.06
CA THR A 81 1.45 11.54 3.20
C THR A 81 0.16 12.28 2.84
N LEU A 82 -0.60 11.76 1.88
CA LEU A 82 -1.95 12.22 1.56
C LEU A 82 -2.96 11.15 1.98
N ARG A 83 -3.84 11.44 2.95
CA ARG A 83 -4.88 10.50 3.43
C ARG A 83 -4.32 9.13 3.88
N GLY A 84 -3.09 9.08 4.38
CA GLY A 84 -2.43 7.84 4.80
C GLY A 84 -1.71 7.09 3.66
N VAL A 85 -1.74 7.62 2.44
CA VAL A 85 -0.96 7.11 1.30
C VAL A 85 0.35 7.88 1.18
N PRO A 86 1.51 7.21 1.13
CA PRO A 86 2.77 7.86 0.87
C PRO A 86 2.80 8.45 -0.55
N SER A 87 3.31 9.67 -0.67
CA SER A 87 3.43 10.38 -1.95
C SER A 87 4.86 10.84 -2.16
N LEU A 88 5.37 10.60 -3.37
CA LEU A 88 6.72 10.93 -3.82
C LEU A 88 6.65 11.77 -5.09
N SER A 89 7.69 12.54 -5.40
CA SER A 89 7.84 13.06 -6.75
C SER A 89 8.13 11.92 -7.75
N LEU A 90 7.75 12.10 -9.01
CA LEU A 90 8.00 11.11 -10.06
C LEU A 90 9.50 10.82 -10.23
N GLU A 91 10.35 11.83 -10.10
CA GLU A 91 11.81 11.67 -10.14
C GLU A 91 12.33 10.85 -8.96
N THR A 92 11.82 11.10 -7.74
CA THR A 92 12.17 10.30 -6.56
C THR A 92 11.77 8.83 -6.74
N LEU A 93 10.57 8.58 -7.26
CA LEU A 93 10.11 7.21 -7.54
C LEU A 93 11.01 6.50 -8.56
N LYS A 94 11.44 7.18 -9.64
CA LYS A 94 12.39 6.60 -10.60
C LYS A 94 13.70 6.22 -9.92
N LYS A 95 14.30 7.12 -9.12
CA LYS A 95 15.52 6.82 -8.35
C LYS A 95 15.32 5.61 -7.43
N VAL A 96 14.20 5.54 -6.73
CA VAL A 96 13.84 4.42 -5.84
C VAL A 96 13.77 3.09 -6.60
N ILE A 97 13.04 3.05 -7.72
CA ILE A 97 12.95 1.86 -8.58
C ILE A 97 14.33 1.45 -9.09
N GLU A 98 15.19 2.42 -9.35
CA GLU A 98 16.54 2.19 -9.83
C GLU A 98 17.55 1.76 -8.75
N GLY A 99 17.13 1.71 -7.48
CA GLY A 99 18.02 1.43 -6.36
C GLY A 99 18.96 2.59 -6.02
N ARG A 100 18.63 3.80 -6.47
CA ARG A 100 19.37 5.06 -6.28
C ARG A 100 18.68 6.00 -5.28
N GLY A 101 17.77 5.49 -4.45
CA GLY A 101 17.09 6.29 -3.43
C GLY A 101 18.07 6.88 -2.41
N GLY A 102 17.85 8.15 -2.07
CA GLY A 102 18.61 8.86 -1.04
C GLY A 102 18.23 8.44 0.39
N PRO A 103 18.61 9.24 1.41
CA PRO A 103 18.10 9.04 2.76
C PRO A 103 16.58 9.08 2.80
N PHE A 104 15.95 8.26 3.62
CA PHE A 104 14.50 8.24 3.77
C PHE A 104 14.03 9.42 4.63
N VAL A 105 13.82 10.54 3.96
CA VAL A 105 13.24 11.78 4.51
C VAL A 105 11.72 11.74 4.40
N TYR A 106 11.00 12.08 5.46
CA TYR A 106 9.54 12.15 5.44
C TYR A 106 8.97 13.29 6.29
N PHE A 107 7.75 13.71 5.94
CA PHE A 107 7.02 14.75 6.65
C PHE A 107 6.09 14.13 7.70
N GLY A 108 6.40 14.34 8.97
CA GLY A 108 5.64 13.82 10.11
C GLY A 108 4.91 14.93 10.88
N LYS A 109 4.21 14.54 11.94
CA LYS A 109 3.62 15.50 12.88
C LYS A 109 4.75 16.28 13.58
N GLY A 110 4.87 17.56 13.29
CA GLY A 110 5.85 18.45 13.93
C GLY A 110 7.10 18.76 13.11
N GLY A 111 7.25 18.24 11.88
CA GLY A 111 8.32 18.65 10.98
C GLY A 111 8.79 17.58 10.00
N VAL A 112 10.03 17.77 9.53
CA VAL A 112 10.71 16.88 8.60
C VAL A 112 11.67 15.98 9.37
N TYR A 113 11.53 14.68 9.15
CA TYR A 113 12.28 13.64 9.82
C TYR A 113 13.06 12.79 8.82
N VAL A 114 14.13 12.17 9.29
CA VAL A 114 14.92 11.21 8.54
C VAL A 114 14.90 9.90 9.31
N ARG A 115 14.57 8.82 8.61
CA ARG A 115 14.63 7.48 9.18
C ARG A 115 16.06 7.11 9.55
N ILE A 116 16.24 6.68 10.79
CA ILE A 116 17.55 6.30 11.32
C ILE A 116 17.64 4.82 11.67
N ARG A 117 18.86 4.28 11.59
CA ARG A 117 19.19 2.89 11.88
C ARG A 117 19.70 2.77 13.31
N SER A 118 18.78 2.47 14.22
CA SER A 118 19.02 2.39 15.67
C SER A 118 20.21 1.51 16.04
N GLU A 119 20.30 0.32 15.46
CA GLU A 119 21.38 -0.63 15.69
C GLU A 119 22.74 -0.08 15.21
N ALA A 120 22.75 0.64 14.08
CA ALA A 120 23.97 1.25 13.55
C ALA A 120 24.45 2.40 14.46
N ILE A 121 23.52 3.22 14.97
CA ILE A 121 23.83 4.30 15.92
C ILE A 121 24.42 3.72 17.20
N GLU A 122 23.78 2.72 17.81
CA GLU A 122 24.26 2.10 19.05
C GLU A 122 25.64 1.48 18.87
N ARG A 123 25.83 0.73 17.78
CA ARG A 123 27.12 0.11 17.42
C ARG A 123 28.21 1.16 17.27
N MET A 124 27.96 2.21 16.48
CA MET A 124 28.97 3.23 16.16
C MET A 124 29.32 4.10 17.37
N ARG A 125 28.33 4.43 18.21
CA ARG A 125 28.60 5.13 19.47
C ARG A 125 29.50 4.29 20.37
N LYS A 126 29.15 3.01 20.58
CA LYS A 126 29.93 2.10 21.44
C LYS A 126 31.33 1.84 20.89
N SER A 127 31.48 1.65 19.59
CA SER A 127 32.79 1.38 18.96
C SER A 127 33.76 2.56 19.09
N ARG A 128 33.24 3.78 19.29
CA ARG A 128 34.04 4.99 19.57
C ARG A 128 34.20 5.31 21.06
N GLY A 129 33.75 4.42 21.96
CA GLY A 129 33.83 4.64 23.40
C GLY A 129 32.96 5.78 23.92
N MET A 130 31.99 6.25 23.14
CA MET A 130 31.14 7.39 23.50
C MET A 130 30.03 6.95 24.47
N SER A 131 29.83 7.71 25.54
CA SER A 131 28.64 7.59 26.38
C SER A 131 27.39 8.16 25.69
N LEU A 132 26.20 7.88 26.24
CA LEU A 132 24.97 8.55 25.80
C LEU A 132 25.07 10.07 25.97
N GLY A 133 25.83 10.53 26.97
CA GLY A 133 26.08 11.95 27.21
C GLY A 133 26.90 12.59 26.10
N ASP A 134 27.98 11.94 25.67
CA ASP A 134 28.87 12.46 24.63
C ASP A 134 28.13 12.59 23.31
N LEU A 135 27.39 11.55 22.90
CA LEU A 135 26.58 11.62 21.68
C LEU A 135 25.46 12.66 21.81
N SER A 136 24.85 12.82 22.99
CA SER A 136 23.82 13.84 23.19
C SER A 136 24.36 15.26 22.98
N HIS A 137 25.59 15.52 23.41
CA HIS A 137 26.26 16.80 23.22
C HIS A 137 26.58 17.05 21.74
N GLU A 138 27.19 16.07 21.05
CA GLU A 138 27.49 16.16 19.61
C GLU A 138 26.24 16.40 18.75
N LEU A 139 25.14 15.75 19.11
CA LEU A 139 23.88 15.89 18.38
C LEU A 139 23.07 17.13 18.81
N GLY A 140 23.39 17.75 19.95
CA GLY A 140 22.60 18.85 20.53
C GLY A 140 21.19 18.41 20.95
N VAL A 141 21.04 17.18 21.44
CA VAL A 141 19.76 16.62 21.91
C VAL A 141 19.90 16.15 23.37
N THR A 142 18.79 15.73 23.97
CA THR A 142 18.85 15.16 25.34
C THR A 142 19.42 13.74 25.33
N ARG A 143 20.02 13.30 26.45
CA ARG A 143 20.43 11.89 26.65
C ARG A 143 19.27 10.91 26.40
N ARG A 144 18.05 11.31 26.79
CA ARG A 144 16.83 10.54 26.56
C ARG A 144 16.57 10.36 25.06
N MET A 145 16.74 11.40 24.24
CA MET A 145 16.54 11.27 22.79
C MET A 145 17.55 10.32 22.15
N VAL A 146 18.82 10.36 22.55
CA VAL A 146 19.81 9.38 22.09
C VAL A 146 19.38 7.95 22.44
N TYR A 147 18.88 7.74 23.66
CA TYR A 147 18.33 6.45 24.06
C TYR A 147 17.12 6.03 23.20
N GLU A 148 16.17 6.93 22.90
CA GLU A 148 15.04 6.61 22.02
C GLU A 148 15.48 6.27 20.58
N TYR A 149 16.51 6.95 20.07
CA TYR A 149 17.12 6.65 18.76
C TYR A 149 17.69 5.24 18.71
N GLU A 150 18.47 4.83 19.71
CA GLU A 150 19.05 3.48 19.81
C GLU A 150 18.00 2.39 20.05
N ARG A 151 16.82 2.75 20.55
CA ARG A 151 15.69 1.83 20.73
C ARG A 151 14.72 1.80 19.56
N GLY A 152 14.95 2.58 18.50
CA GLY A 152 14.09 2.64 17.33
C GLY A 152 12.70 3.22 17.62
N ARG A 153 12.60 4.03 18.69
CA ARG A 153 11.35 4.67 19.12
C ARG A 153 11.19 6.09 18.62
N ALA A 154 12.23 6.68 18.06
CA ALA A 154 12.21 8.02 17.50
C ALA A 154 13.07 8.09 16.24
N ASP A 155 12.65 8.95 15.32
CA ASP A 155 13.41 9.36 14.15
C ASP A 155 14.04 10.74 14.37
N ALA A 156 15.11 11.02 13.62
CA ALA A 156 15.87 12.25 13.76
C ALA A 156 15.26 13.38 12.92
N THR A 157 15.33 14.61 13.40
CA THR A 157 15.10 15.77 12.53
C THR A 157 16.19 15.84 11.46
N LEU A 158 15.95 16.57 10.38
CA LEU A 158 16.95 16.73 9.30
C LEU A 158 18.32 17.22 9.81
N GLU A 159 18.33 18.18 10.74
CA GLU A 159 19.55 18.70 11.35
C GLU A 159 20.30 17.65 12.18
N VAL A 160 19.58 16.88 13.01
CA VAL A 160 20.18 15.82 13.83
C VAL A 160 20.70 14.69 12.95
N ALA A 161 19.96 14.33 11.90
CA ALA A 161 20.39 13.33 10.92
C ALA A 161 21.67 13.75 10.20
N TYR A 162 21.79 15.03 9.81
CA TYR A 162 23.02 15.57 9.23
C TYR A 162 24.20 15.46 10.19
N ARG A 163 24.02 15.78 11.48
CA ARG A 163 25.07 15.61 12.50
C ARG A 163 25.46 14.14 12.70
N LEU A 164 24.47 13.23 12.72
CA LEU A 164 24.69 11.79 12.79
C LEU A 164 25.52 11.30 11.59
N VAL A 165 25.17 11.70 10.37
CA VAL A 165 25.91 11.32 9.15
C VAL A 165 27.32 11.91 9.14
N LYS A 166 27.49 13.17 9.56
CA LYS A 166 28.81 13.78 9.69
C LYS A 166 29.71 13.03 10.69
N LEU A 167 29.11 12.54 11.78
CA LEU A 167 29.85 11.83 12.82
C LEU A 167 30.15 10.39 12.40
N PHE A 168 29.15 9.64 11.93
CA PHE A 168 29.20 8.18 11.77
C PHE A 168 29.14 7.70 10.31
N GLY A 169 28.92 8.57 9.33
CA GLY A 169 28.71 8.22 7.93
C GLY A 169 27.27 7.85 7.60
N GLU A 170 26.98 7.55 6.33
CA GLU A 170 25.61 7.31 5.84
C GLU A 170 24.95 6.04 6.39
N GLU A 171 25.71 5.12 6.98
CA GLU A 171 25.16 3.84 7.46
C GLU A 171 24.16 3.97 8.62
N VAL A 172 24.13 5.13 9.29
CA VAL A 172 23.21 5.42 10.40
C VAL A 172 21.84 5.93 9.94
N VAL A 173 21.67 6.23 8.65
CA VAL A 173 20.37 6.60 8.06
C VAL A 173 19.84 5.46 7.20
N GLU A 174 18.53 5.31 7.18
CA GLU A 174 17.85 4.35 6.31
C GLU A 174 17.73 4.94 4.89
N LYS A 175 17.99 4.12 3.86
CA LYS A 175 17.79 4.53 2.48
C LYS A 175 16.31 4.44 2.12
N LEU A 176 15.87 5.33 1.25
CA LEU A 176 14.53 5.31 0.67
C LEU A 176 14.46 4.22 -0.39
N ASP A 177 13.68 3.18 -0.12
CA ASP A 177 13.32 2.16 -1.11
C ASP A 177 11.86 1.71 -0.92
N LEU A 178 11.36 0.88 -1.85
CA LEU A 178 9.96 0.42 -1.81
C LEU A 178 9.66 -0.42 -0.55
N ASP A 179 10.61 -1.21 -0.06
CA ASP A 179 10.43 -2.05 1.12
C ASP A 179 10.41 -1.20 2.40
N ALA A 180 11.24 -0.17 2.46
CA ALA A 180 11.27 0.81 3.55
C ALA A 180 9.95 1.59 3.60
N ILE A 181 9.43 2.04 2.44
CA ILE A 181 8.10 2.66 2.33
C ILE A 181 7.03 1.68 2.83
N ALA A 182 7.01 0.45 2.29
CA ALA A 182 6.04 -0.56 2.68
C ALA A 182 6.03 -0.78 4.20
N LYS A 183 7.20 -0.98 4.82
CA LYS A 183 7.34 -1.18 6.28
C LYS A 183 6.90 0.04 7.10
N HIS A 184 7.31 1.24 6.70
CA HIS A 184 7.01 2.46 7.44
C HIS A 184 5.52 2.81 7.40
N PHE A 185 4.86 2.57 6.26
CA PHE A 185 3.47 2.94 6.03
C PHE A 185 2.47 1.78 6.18
N ALA A 186 2.92 0.52 6.34
CA ALA A 186 2.05 -0.63 6.58
C ALA A 186 1.06 -0.43 7.75
N GLY A 187 1.49 0.25 8.82
CA GLY A 187 0.64 0.57 9.97
C GLY A 187 -0.16 1.87 9.82
N GLN A 188 0.19 2.73 8.86
CA GLN A 188 -0.47 4.03 8.62
C GLN A 188 -1.63 3.91 7.63
N ALA A 189 -1.61 2.89 6.78
CA ALA A 189 -2.74 2.50 5.94
C ALA A 189 -3.87 1.81 6.73
N ALA A 190 -4.00 2.03 8.05
CA ALA A 190 -5.10 1.46 8.82
C ALA A 190 -6.48 1.95 8.31
N THR A 191 -7.54 1.23 8.68
CA THR A 191 -8.91 1.68 8.44
C THR A 191 -9.10 3.08 8.99
N HIS A 192 -9.46 4.02 8.12
CA HIS A 192 -9.71 5.40 8.48
C HIS A 192 -11.09 5.46 9.15
N PRO A 193 -11.34 6.36 10.12
CA PRO A 193 -12.67 6.53 10.73
C PRO A 193 -13.83 6.82 9.76
N ARG A 194 -13.51 7.08 8.48
CA ARG A 194 -14.48 7.34 7.40
C ARG A 194 -14.74 6.11 6.54
N ASP A 195 -14.02 5.01 6.76
CA ASP A 195 -14.26 3.78 6.05
C ASP A 195 -15.55 3.16 6.57
N VAL A 196 -16.51 3.01 5.66
CA VAL A 196 -17.78 2.37 5.91
C VAL A 196 -17.76 1.03 5.18
N ARG A 197 -18.35 0.01 5.80
CA ARG A 197 -18.57 -1.29 5.15
C ARG A 197 -19.20 -1.11 3.78
N ALA A 198 -18.70 -1.86 2.80
CA ALA A 198 -19.12 -1.73 1.41
C ALA A 198 -20.64 -1.94 1.25
N SER A 199 -21.23 -2.88 1.99
CA SER A 199 -22.67 -3.16 1.96
C SER A 199 -23.56 -1.97 2.32
N HIS A 200 -23.05 -1.00 3.07
CA HIS A 200 -23.81 0.19 3.47
C HIS A 200 -23.82 1.30 2.42
N VAL A 201 -22.84 1.32 1.52
CA VAL A 201 -22.66 2.40 0.53
C VAL A 201 -22.99 1.99 -0.90
N VAL A 202 -22.88 0.70 -1.23
CA VAL A 202 -23.20 0.19 -2.56
C VAL A 202 -24.71 0.23 -2.82
N LYS A 203 -25.10 0.78 -3.98
CA LYS A 203 -26.50 0.93 -4.40
C LYS A 203 -27.08 -0.31 -5.08
N ASP A 204 -26.25 -1.09 -5.77
CA ASP A 204 -26.69 -2.31 -6.46
C ASP A 204 -27.18 -3.35 -5.42
N PRO A 205 -28.45 -3.81 -5.49
CA PRO A 205 -29.01 -4.70 -4.48
C PRO A 205 -28.30 -6.06 -4.38
N LEU A 206 -27.80 -6.57 -5.50
CA LEU A 206 -27.15 -7.88 -5.56
C LEU A 206 -25.75 -7.81 -4.96
N LEU A 207 -24.97 -6.79 -5.32
CA LEU A 207 -23.70 -6.50 -4.66
C LEU A 207 -23.89 -6.27 -3.17
N LYS A 208 -24.92 -5.51 -2.77
CA LYS A 208 -25.21 -5.26 -1.36
C LYS A 208 -25.42 -6.57 -0.59
N ARG A 209 -26.25 -7.47 -1.10
CA ARG A 209 -26.49 -8.79 -0.48
C ARG A 209 -25.20 -9.61 -0.39
N LEU A 210 -24.43 -9.68 -1.47
CA LEU A 210 -23.17 -10.42 -1.49
C LEU A 210 -22.16 -9.87 -0.47
N LEU A 211 -22.00 -8.54 -0.40
CA LEU A 211 -21.09 -7.89 0.53
C LEU A 211 -21.53 -8.07 1.98
N SER A 212 -22.83 -7.97 2.27
CA SER A 212 -23.36 -8.27 3.62
C SER A 212 -23.03 -9.69 4.05
N ARG A 213 -23.15 -10.68 3.16
CA ARG A 213 -22.80 -12.09 3.47
C ARG A 213 -21.31 -12.27 3.75
N LEU A 214 -20.44 -11.64 2.96
CA LEU A 214 -19.00 -11.66 3.24
C LEU A 214 -18.68 -11.00 4.59
N GLU A 215 -19.32 -9.87 4.91
CA GLU A 215 -19.16 -9.17 6.18
C GLU A 215 -19.67 -9.97 7.39
N GLU A 216 -20.79 -10.69 7.25
CA GLU A 216 -21.29 -11.67 8.25
C GLU A 216 -20.28 -12.80 8.50
N MET A 217 -19.55 -13.21 7.47
CA MET A 217 -18.46 -14.19 7.57
C MET A 217 -17.16 -13.62 8.14
N GLY A 218 -17.14 -12.34 8.53
CA GLY A 218 -15.98 -11.68 9.13
C GLY A 218 -15.04 -11.00 8.13
N PHE A 219 -15.42 -10.85 6.86
CA PHE A 219 -14.62 -10.08 5.91
C PHE A 219 -14.75 -8.57 6.20
N LEU A 220 -13.61 -7.88 6.13
CA LEU A 220 -13.56 -6.44 5.97
C LEU A 220 -13.75 -6.11 4.50
N SER A 221 -14.83 -5.40 4.17
CA SER A 221 -15.18 -4.99 2.80
C SER A 221 -14.96 -3.49 2.60
N SER A 222 -14.64 -3.09 1.38
CA SER A 222 -14.59 -1.69 0.95
C SER A 222 -15.11 -1.55 -0.47
N ALA A 223 -16.04 -0.63 -0.68
CA ALA A 223 -16.49 -0.24 -2.01
C ALA A 223 -15.44 0.67 -2.65
N LEU A 224 -15.24 0.53 -3.96
CA LEU A 224 -14.35 1.38 -4.74
C LEU A 224 -15.16 2.12 -5.79
N GLU A 225 -15.00 3.43 -5.84
CA GLU A 225 -15.66 4.29 -6.83
C GLU A 225 -14.82 4.42 -8.11
N ARG A 226 -13.50 4.34 -7.94
CA ARG A 226 -12.50 4.58 -8.98
C ARG A 226 -11.69 3.33 -9.22
N ALA A 227 -12.34 2.24 -9.63
CA ALA A 227 -11.65 1.02 -9.99
C ALA A 227 -12.45 0.26 -11.06
N PRO A 228 -11.79 -0.58 -11.85
CA PRO A 228 -12.48 -1.46 -12.80
C PRO A 228 -13.31 -2.54 -12.11
N PHE A 229 -13.24 -2.67 -10.78
CA PHE A 229 -14.05 -3.54 -9.93
C PHE A 229 -14.77 -2.72 -8.85
N ASN A 230 -15.91 -3.23 -8.37
CA ASN A 230 -16.83 -2.46 -7.54
C ASN A 230 -16.46 -2.47 -6.06
N ALA A 231 -15.85 -3.54 -5.58
CA ALA A 231 -15.48 -3.68 -4.19
C ALA A 231 -14.30 -4.61 -4.02
N VAL A 232 -13.67 -4.51 -2.85
CA VAL A 232 -12.63 -5.41 -2.37
C VAL A 232 -13.00 -5.90 -0.98
N ALA A 233 -12.63 -7.13 -0.66
CA ALA A 233 -12.86 -7.71 0.65
C ALA A 233 -11.67 -8.54 1.11
N LYS A 234 -11.41 -8.55 2.41
CA LYS A 234 -10.37 -9.36 3.04
C LYS A 234 -10.92 -10.02 4.30
N GLY A 235 -10.72 -11.32 4.42
CA GLY A 235 -11.23 -12.09 5.55
C GLY A 235 -10.39 -13.33 5.81
N ASP A 236 -10.73 -14.02 6.89
CA ASP A 236 -10.12 -15.30 7.25
C ASP A 236 -11.23 -16.31 7.46
N ILE A 237 -11.29 -17.32 6.59
CA ILE A 237 -12.26 -18.41 6.66
C ILE A 237 -11.57 -19.73 7.04
N GLY A 238 -10.46 -19.67 7.78
CA GLY A 238 -9.54 -20.78 8.00
C GLY A 238 -8.27 -20.65 7.13
N VAL A 239 -8.37 -19.87 6.06
CA VAL A 239 -7.26 -19.35 5.27
C VAL A 239 -7.51 -17.86 5.00
N LYS A 240 -6.42 -17.08 4.92
CA LYS A 240 -6.50 -15.66 4.55
C LYS A 240 -6.98 -15.52 3.11
N CYS A 241 -8.09 -14.82 2.92
CA CYS A 241 -8.71 -14.59 1.63
C CYS A 241 -8.72 -13.10 1.31
N LYS A 242 -8.31 -12.76 0.10
CA LYS A 242 -8.40 -11.43 -0.50
C LYS A 242 -9.29 -11.58 -1.72
N VAL A 243 -10.26 -10.69 -1.91
CA VAL A 243 -11.31 -10.85 -2.92
C VAL A 243 -11.52 -9.54 -3.66
N LEU A 244 -11.38 -9.56 -4.97
CA LEU A 244 -11.85 -8.52 -5.87
C LEU A 244 -13.29 -8.87 -6.27
N ILE A 245 -14.22 -7.91 -6.19
CA ILE A 245 -15.63 -8.15 -6.45
C ILE A 245 -16.08 -7.24 -7.59
N LYS A 246 -16.62 -7.85 -8.64
CA LYS A 246 -17.10 -7.16 -9.83
C LYS A 246 -18.52 -7.61 -10.16
N ARG A 247 -19.43 -6.64 -10.29
CA ARG A 247 -20.69 -6.86 -11.01
C ARG A 247 -20.32 -7.15 -12.46
N SER A 248 -20.63 -8.35 -12.94
CA SER A 248 -20.25 -8.82 -14.29
C SER A 248 -20.55 -7.72 -15.31
N GLY A 249 -19.53 -7.41 -16.10
CA GLY A 249 -19.43 -6.23 -16.95
C GLY A 249 -18.86 -6.58 -18.32
N SER A 250 -18.06 -5.71 -18.92
CA SER A 250 -17.40 -6.02 -20.19
C SER A 250 -16.34 -7.13 -20.00
N SER A 251 -16.08 -7.91 -21.06
CA SER A 251 -15.04 -8.94 -21.04
C SER A 251 -13.63 -8.37 -20.76
N GLU A 252 -13.42 -7.08 -21.04
CA GLU A 252 -12.17 -6.38 -20.77
C GLU A 252 -11.98 -6.10 -19.27
N GLU A 253 -13.00 -5.55 -18.59
CA GLU A 253 -12.93 -5.30 -17.15
C GLU A 253 -12.82 -6.61 -16.36
N GLU A 254 -13.48 -7.68 -16.81
CA GLU A 254 -13.34 -8.99 -16.19
C GLU A 254 -11.93 -9.56 -16.35
N ARG A 255 -11.36 -9.46 -17.57
CA ARG A 255 -9.97 -9.87 -17.83
C ARG A 255 -9.00 -9.07 -16.97
N PHE A 256 -9.18 -7.76 -16.90
CA PHE A 256 -8.35 -6.89 -16.07
C PHE A 256 -8.45 -7.26 -14.58
N THR A 257 -9.66 -7.50 -14.08
CA THR A 257 -9.88 -7.95 -12.70
C THR A 257 -9.16 -9.27 -12.42
N MET A 258 -9.18 -10.21 -13.37
CA MET A 258 -8.44 -11.47 -13.28
C MET A 258 -6.93 -11.28 -13.25
N GLU A 259 -6.38 -10.38 -14.05
CA GLU A 259 -4.95 -10.06 -14.05
C GLU A 259 -4.52 -9.48 -12.69
N VAL A 260 -5.28 -8.53 -12.15
CA VAL A 260 -5.04 -7.97 -10.81
C VAL A 260 -5.16 -9.07 -9.75
N ALA A 261 -6.16 -9.94 -9.84
CA ALA A 261 -6.35 -11.03 -8.90
C ALA A 261 -5.14 -11.98 -8.87
N LYS A 262 -4.62 -12.33 -10.05
CA LYS A 262 -3.43 -13.17 -10.20
C LYS A 262 -2.19 -12.51 -9.60
N LEU A 263 -1.93 -11.24 -9.92
CA LEU A 263 -0.78 -10.52 -9.41
C LEU A 263 -0.81 -10.39 -7.88
N CYS A 264 -2.00 -10.11 -7.32
CA CYS A 264 -2.19 -9.93 -5.89
C CYS A 264 -2.47 -11.25 -5.14
N ARG A 265 -2.47 -12.41 -5.81
CA ARG A 265 -2.86 -13.72 -5.25
C ARG A 265 -4.21 -13.69 -4.51
N SER A 266 -5.17 -12.93 -5.04
CA SER A 266 -6.54 -12.82 -4.55
C SER A 266 -7.51 -13.65 -5.40
N TYR A 267 -8.71 -13.84 -4.89
CA TYR A 267 -9.84 -14.35 -5.65
C TYR A 267 -10.47 -13.21 -6.46
N ALA A 268 -10.98 -13.53 -7.65
CA ALA A 268 -11.88 -12.67 -8.41
C ALA A 268 -13.30 -13.24 -8.34
N LEU A 269 -14.23 -12.45 -7.79
CA LEU A 269 -15.64 -12.82 -7.66
C LEU A 269 -16.47 -11.94 -8.59
N PHE A 270 -17.03 -12.59 -9.60
CA PHE A 270 -17.96 -11.99 -10.55
C PHE A 270 -19.39 -12.36 -10.18
N VAL A 271 -20.29 -11.39 -10.29
CA VAL A 271 -21.69 -11.59 -9.94
C VAL A 271 -22.61 -10.96 -10.96
N ASN A 272 -23.63 -11.71 -11.38
CA ASN A 272 -24.74 -11.20 -12.17
C ASN A 272 -26.09 -11.72 -11.69
N GLY A 273 -27.18 -11.35 -12.37
CA GLY A 273 -28.53 -11.74 -11.95
C GLY A 273 -28.79 -13.26 -11.92
N GLU A 274 -27.92 -14.08 -12.52
CA GLU A 274 -28.12 -15.52 -12.71
C GLU A 274 -27.11 -16.36 -11.93
N TRP A 275 -25.85 -15.92 -11.87
CA TRP A 275 -24.75 -16.67 -11.29
C TRP A 275 -23.74 -15.83 -10.49
N LEU A 276 -23.01 -16.53 -9.63
CA LEU A 276 -21.74 -16.15 -9.01
C LEU A 276 -20.63 -16.97 -9.68
N ARG A 277 -19.53 -16.33 -10.06
CA ARG A 277 -18.33 -16.97 -10.60
C ARG A 277 -17.12 -16.54 -9.79
N LEU A 278 -16.57 -17.46 -9.02
CA LEU A 278 -15.37 -17.26 -8.22
C LEU A 278 -14.19 -17.89 -8.93
N VAL A 279 -13.09 -17.15 -9.08
CA VAL A 279 -11.90 -17.63 -9.77
C VAL A 279 -10.65 -17.33 -8.93
N ARG A 280 -9.80 -18.34 -8.76
CA ARG A 280 -8.42 -18.18 -8.27
C ARG A 280 -7.51 -19.17 -8.99
N GLU A 281 -7.39 -20.39 -8.48
CA GLU A 281 -6.70 -21.48 -9.15
C GLU A 281 -7.66 -22.27 -10.03
N ARG A 282 -8.90 -22.40 -9.57
CA ARG A 282 -10.02 -22.98 -10.31
C ARG A 282 -11.15 -21.98 -10.41
N GLU A 283 -12.03 -22.21 -11.38
CA GLU A 283 -13.29 -21.50 -11.52
C GLU A 283 -14.40 -22.32 -10.85
N VAL A 284 -15.17 -21.68 -9.97
CA VAL A 284 -16.35 -22.26 -9.31
C VAL A 284 -17.55 -21.37 -9.61
N ARG A 285 -18.66 -21.99 -10.03
CA ARG A 285 -19.92 -21.29 -10.31
C ARG A 285 -21.01 -21.71 -9.34
N ALA A 286 -21.85 -20.76 -8.97
CA ALA A 286 -23.04 -20.98 -8.16
C ALA A 286 -24.19 -20.09 -8.63
N PRO A 287 -25.44 -20.35 -8.25
CA PRO A 287 -26.55 -19.43 -8.50
C PRO A 287 -26.30 -18.04 -7.88
N SER A 288 -26.88 -16.98 -8.46
CA SER A 288 -26.72 -15.59 -8.02
C SER A 288 -27.27 -15.27 -6.63
N GLN A 289 -28.02 -16.19 -6.01
CA GLN A 289 -28.65 -16.01 -4.70
C GLN A 289 -27.65 -16.37 -3.58
N PRO A 290 -26.91 -15.39 -3.00
CA PRO A 290 -25.81 -15.68 -2.10
C PRO A 290 -26.29 -16.28 -0.77
N GLU A 291 -27.58 -16.18 -0.45
CA GLU A 291 -28.19 -16.80 0.72
C GLU A 291 -28.28 -18.33 0.58
N SER A 292 -28.46 -18.82 -0.65
CA SER A 292 -28.59 -20.23 -0.98
C SER A 292 -27.24 -20.93 -1.19
N VAL A 293 -26.15 -20.17 -1.18
CA VAL A 293 -24.82 -20.64 -1.57
C VAL A 293 -23.90 -20.70 -0.35
N ASN A 294 -23.22 -21.83 -0.18
CA ASN A 294 -22.14 -21.96 0.80
C ASN A 294 -20.87 -21.29 0.28
N LEU A 295 -20.72 -19.98 0.54
CA LEU A 295 -19.57 -19.20 0.08
C LEU A 295 -18.23 -19.78 0.58
N ARG A 296 -18.19 -20.30 1.80
CA ARG A 296 -16.98 -20.93 2.37
C ARG A 296 -16.51 -22.09 1.50
N GLU A 297 -17.43 -23.00 1.17
CA GLU A 297 -17.14 -24.13 0.30
C GLU A 297 -16.71 -23.70 -1.10
N MET A 298 -17.32 -22.65 -1.67
CA MET A 298 -16.87 -22.09 -2.95
C MET A 298 -15.42 -21.60 -2.89
N PHE A 299 -15.03 -20.86 -1.84
CA PHE A 299 -13.65 -20.40 -1.68
C PHE A 299 -12.67 -21.57 -1.54
N GLU A 300 -13.03 -22.59 -0.76
CA GLU A 300 -12.21 -23.81 -0.59
C GLU A 300 -12.01 -24.54 -1.93
N GLN A 301 -13.08 -24.73 -2.71
CA GLN A 301 -13.01 -25.38 -4.04
C GLN A 301 -12.21 -24.56 -5.06
N ALA A 302 -12.31 -23.22 -5.02
CA ALA A 302 -11.65 -22.33 -5.97
C ALA A 302 -10.15 -22.15 -5.70
N GLY A 303 -9.71 -22.33 -4.45
CA GLY A 303 -8.34 -22.09 -4.01
C GLY A 303 -7.60 -23.32 -3.50
N LEU A 304 -8.05 -24.53 -3.85
CA LEU A 304 -7.65 -25.82 -3.27
C LEU A 304 -6.15 -25.94 -2.88
N GLN A 305 -5.94 -25.79 -1.56
CA GLN A 305 -4.86 -26.24 -0.66
C GLN A 305 -3.40 -26.11 -1.11
#